data_AF-A0A9Q3ULQ1-F1
#
_entry.id   AF-A0A9Q3ULQ1-F1
#
_cell.length_a   1.000
_cell.length_b   1.000
_cell.length_c   1.000
_cell.angle_alpha   90.00
_cell.angle_beta   90.00
_cell.angle_gamma   90.00
#
_symmetry.space_group_name_H-M   'P 1'
#
loop_
_entity.id
_entity.type
_entity.pdbx_description
1 polymer ?
#
loop_
_entity_poly.entity_id
_entity_poly.type
_entity_poly.pdbx_seq_one_letter_code
_entity_poly.pdbx_strand_id
1 'polypeptide(L)'
;MQGVAGQFPQVAGLRFSFDPARPGLRSQANGDDIDQAGERVRNLAVVDDSGAIIDTVVQNGVLQGDANRVFRLVTLGFLATENAENGLGGDGYPFDFPVENRLDLEEEAVSGPDQATFAAPGTEQDALAEYLIANFDAGSPYTEAETGTDQDGRIQNLADRADTVLP
;
A
#
# COMPACT_ATOMS: atom_id res chain seq x y z
N MET A 1 3.64 24.90 1.45
CA MET A 1 4.88 24.11 1.45
C MET A 1 4.44 22.66 1.45
N GLN A 2 4.49 21.97 0.29
CA GLN A 2 4.26 20.53 0.26
C GLN A 2 5.41 19.89 1.05
N GLY A 3 5.08 19.27 2.18
CA GLY A 3 6.04 18.40 2.84
C GLY A 3 6.27 17.21 1.91
N VAL A 4 7.54 16.94 1.60
CA VAL A 4 8.00 15.65 1.04
C VAL A 4 7.88 14.55 2.09
N ALA A 5 6.70 14.41 2.68
CA ALA A 5 6.43 13.32 3.59
C ALA A 5 6.12 12.09 2.71
N GLY A 6 6.89 11.01 2.86
CA GLY A 6 6.76 9.74 2.12
C GLY A 6 5.46 8.98 2.38
N GLN A 7 4.43 9.68 2.87
CA GLN A 7 3.18 9.15 3.38
C GLN A 7 2.27 8.61 2.27
N PHE A 8 2.49 9.03 1.02
CA PHE A 8 1.64 8.56 -0.08
C PHE A 8 1.99 7.10 -0.43
N PRO A 9 1.04 6.16 -0.34
CA PRO A 9 1.34 4.74 -0.44
C PRO A 9 1.75 4.34 -1.86
N GLN A 10 2.66 3.37 -1.92
CA GLN A 10 2.83 2.51 -3.11
C GLN A 10 2.12 1.18 -2.82
N VAL A 11 1.37 0.68 -3.81
CA VAL A 11 0.49 -0.49 -3.62
C VAL A 11 0.67 -1.55 -4.71
N ALA A 12 0.44 -2.80 -4.32
CA ALA A 12 0.30 -3.96 -5.18
C ALA A 12 -0.89 -4.82 -4.69
N GLY A 13 -1.46 -5.66 -5.57
CA GLY A 13 -2.63 -6.48 -5.25
C GLY A 13 -3.95 -5.72 -5.12
N LEU A 14 -3.94 -4.39 -5.28
CA LEU A 14 -5.14 -3.57 -5.33
C LEU A 14 -5.00 -2.41 -6.32
N ARG A 15 -6.13 -1.83 -6.70
CA ARG A 15 -6.23 -0.57 -7.43
C ARG A 15 -7.22 0.34 -6.72
N PHE A 16 -6.97 1.64 -6.72
CA PHE A 16 -7.92 2.60 -6.19
C PHE A 16 -7.88 3.92 -6.92
N SER A 17 -8.99 4.66 -6.83
CA SER A 17 -9.12 6.02 -7.29
C SER A 17 -9.39 6.94 -6.11
N PHE A 18 -8.90 8.16 -6.20
CA PHE A 18 -9.11 9.16 -5.17
C PHE A 18 -9.38 10.55 -5.74
N ASP A 19 -10.24 11.29 -5.05
CA ASP A 19 -10.55 12.69 -5.33
C ASP A 19 -9.81 13.59 -4.31
N PRO A 20 -8.73 14.28 -4.72
CA PRO A 20 -7.92 15.08 -3.80
C PRO A 20 -8.66 16.32 -3.28
N ALA A 21 -9.74 16.76 -3.94
CA ALA A 21 -10.56 17.89 -3.49
C ALA A 21 -11.47 17.51 -2.31
N ARG A 22 -11.62 16.21 -2.01
CA ARG A 22 -12.40 15.74 -0.86
C ARG A 22 -11.61 15.74 0.44
N PRO A 23 -12.33 15.79 1.59
CA PRO A 23 -11.72 15.67 2.90
C PRO A 23 -10.88 14.38 3.05
N GLY A 24 -9.63 14.53 3.49
CA GLY A 24 -8.78 13.40 3.86
C GLY A 24 -9.12 12.88 5.25
N LEU A 25 -8.77 11.62 5.52
CA LEU A 25 -8.80 11.07 6.87
C LEU A 25 -7.84 11.87 7.75
N ARG A 26 -8.25 12.15 8.99
CA ARG A 26 -7.37 12.66 10.04
C ARG A 26 -7.60 11.84 11.31
N SER A 27 -6.50 11.34 11.84
CA SER A 27 -6.38 10.74 13.17
C SER A 27 -5.15 11.37 13.83
N GLN A 28 -5.36 12.04 14.97
CA GLN A 28 -4.35 12.84 15.67
C GLN A 28 -3.73 12.14 16.87
N ALA A 29 -4.33 11.07 17.36
CA ALA A 29 -3.82 10.26 18.48
C ALA A 29 -4.46 8.88 18.43
N ASN A 30 -3.66 7.82 18.56
CA ASN A 30 -4.06 6.40 18.49
C ASN A 30 -4.79 6.04 17.18
N GLY A 31 -4.41 4.95 16.50
CA GLY A 31 -5.03 4.56 15.22
C GLY A 31 -6.55 4.33 15.26
N ASP A 32 -7.15 4.32 16.45
CA ASP A 32 -8.54 4.00 16.73
C ASP A 32 -9.45 5.24 16.72
N ASP A 33 -8.93 6.42 17.07
CA ASP A 33 -9.68 7.67 17.07
C ASP A 33 -9.68 8.30 15.67
N ILE A 34 -10.86 8.35 15.05
CA ILE A 34 -11.10 9.08 13.79
C ILE A 34 -11.59 10.49 14.11
N ASP A 35 -10.70 11.47 14.09
CA ASP A 35 -11.07 12.90 14.25
C ASP A 35 -11.86 13.43 13.05
N GLN A 36 -11.57 12.90 11.87
CA GLN A 36 -12.24 13.24 10.62
C GLN A 36 -12.24 12.04 9.68
N ALA A 37 -13.42 11.55 9.33
CA ALA A 37 -13.57 10.50 8.32
C ALA A 37 -13.04 10.99 6.96
N GLY A 38 -12.30 10.11 6.28
CA GLY A 38 -11.81 10.37 4.93
C GLY A 38 -12.87 10.09 3.86
N GLU A 39 -12.93 10.94 2.83
CA GLU A 39 -13.86 10.81 1.70
C GLU A 39 -13.13 10.73 0.34
N ARG A 40 -11.79 10.75 0.35
CA ARG A 40 -10.98 10.81 -0.87
C ARG A 40 -11.10 9.56 -1.72
N VAL A 41 -11.03 8.36 -1.13
CA VAL A 41 -11.14 7.10 -1.90
C VAL A 41 -12.53 7.01 -2.51
N ARG A 42 -12.59 6.84 -3.84
CA ARG A 42 -13.85 6.76 -4.59
C ARG A 42 -14.15 5.36 -5.04
N ASN A 43 -13.17 4.66 -5.61
CA ASN A 43 -13.30 3.24 -5.94
C ASN A 43 -12.04 2.49 -5.47
N LEU A 44 -12.21 1.28 -4.95
CA LEU A 44 -11.11 0.41 -4.54
C LEU A 44 -11.46 -1.04 -4.86
N ALA A 45 -10.55 -1.73 -5.54
CA ALA A 45 -10.68 -3.14 -5.87
C ALA A 45 -9.40 -3.91 -5.53
N VAL A 46 -9.55 -5.11 -4.99
CA VAL A 46 -8.47 -6.10 -4.91
C VAL A 46 -8.41 -6.84 -6.24
N VAL A 47 -7.19 -7.04 -6.74
CA VAL A 47 -6.92 -7.69 -8.01
C VAL A 47 -6.03 -8.91 -7.82
N ASP A 48 -6.21 -9.92 -8.67
CA ASP A 48 -5.28 -11.05 -8.76
C ASP A 48 -4.06 -10.74 -9.64
N ASP A 49 -3.18 -11.73 -9.80
CA ASP A 49 -1.94 -11.63 -10.59
C ASP A 49 -2.19 -11.39 -12.09
N SER A 50 -3.39 -11.71 -12.59
CA SER A 50 -3.80 -11.40 -13.96
C SER A 50 -4.34 -9.97 -14.11
N GLY A 51 -4.52 -9.27 -12.98
CA GLY A 51 -5.14 -7.95 -12.90
C GLY A 51 -6.67 -7.98 -12.94
N ALA A 52 -7.28 -9.15 -12.79
CA ALA A 52 -8.72 -9.29 -12.70
C ALA A 52 -9.21 -8.88 -11.31
N ILE A 53 -10.35 -8.20 -11.24
CA ILE A 53 -10.97 -7.80 -9.97
C ILE A 53 -11.52 -9.05 -9.29
N ILE A 54 -11.05 -9.32 -8.07
CA ILE A 54 -11.52 -10.43 -7.23
C ILE A 54 -12.36 -9.96 -6.03
N ASP A 55 -12.26 -8.69 -5.66
CA ASP A 55 -13.10 -8.06 -4.63
C ASP A 55 -13.27 -6.56 -4.92
N THR A 56 -14.50 -6.06 -4.89
CA THR A 56 -14.78 -4.62 -4.89
C THR A 56 -14.97 -4.19 -3.44
N VAL A 57 -14.05 -3.37 -2.92
CA VAL A 57 -14.04 -2.93 -1.52
C VAL A 57 -14.79 -1.62 -1.36
N VAL A 58 -14.54 -0.66 -2.24
CA VAL A 58 -15.21 0.64 -2.24
C VAL A 58 -15.78 0.91 -3.62
N GLN A 59 -17.03 1.31 -3.69
CA GLN A 59 -17.67 1.80 -4.91
C GLN A 59 -18.33 3.15 -4.64
N ASN A 60 -17.98 4.16 -5.44
CA ASN A 60 -18.48 5.54 -5.30
C ASN A 60 -18.35 6.13 -3.89
N GLY A 61 -17.28 5.77 -3.17
CA GLY A 61 -16.99 6.20 -1.80
C GLY A 61 -17.78 5.46 -0.73
N VAL A 62 -18.43 4.35 -1.08
CA VAL A 62 -19.20 3.51 -0.16
C VAL A 62 -18.54 2.14 -0.06
N LEU A 63 -18.30 1.68 1.16
CA LEU A 63 -17.82 0.33 1.44
C LEU A 63 -18.83 -0.71 0.90
N GLN A 64 -18.33 -1.71 0.20
CA GLN A 64 -19.12 -2.79 -0.39
C GLN A 64 -18.85 -4.10 0.35
N GLY A 65 -19.83 -5.01 0.41
CA GLY A 65 -19.66 -6.33 1.03
C GLY A 65 -19.68 -6.31 2.57
N ASP A 66 -19.06 -7.32 3.18
CA ASP A 66 -18.91 -7.41 4.64
C ASP A 66 -17.83 -6.44 5.14
N ALA A 67 -18.20 -5.56 6.07
CA ALA A 67 -17.30 -4.59 6.67
C ALA A 67 -16.26 -5.22 7.61
N ASN A 68 -16.51 -6.46 8.07
CA ASN A 68 -15.61 -7.18 8.97
C ASN A 68 -14.70 -8.18 8.25
N ARG A 69 -14.69 -8.18 6.90
CA ARG A 69 -13.79 -9.07 6.16
C ARG A 69 -12.35 -8.66 6.35
N VAL A 70 -11.47 -9.65 6.42
CA VAL A 70 -10.05 -9.44 6.75
C VAL A 70 -9.19 -9.60 5.50
N PHE A 71 -8.18 -8.75 5.38
CA PHE A 71 -7.15 -8.83 4.35
C PHE A 71 -5.79 -9.11 4.99
N ARG A 72 -4.97 -9.94 4.35
CA ARG A 72 -3.56 -10.12 4.71
C ARG A 72 -2.74 -9.06 3.99
N LEU A 73 -2.06 -8.21 4.74
CA LEU A 73 -1.18 -7.17 4.22
C LEU A 73 0.29 -7.56 4.46
N VAL A 74 1.15 -7.23 3.50
CA VAL A 74 2.61 -7.17 3.69
C VAL A 74 3.00 -5.71 3.62
N THR A 75 3.72 -5.23 4.63
CA THR A 75 4.14 -3.82 4.76
C THR A 75 5.45 -3.74 5.53
N LEU A 76 6.08 -2.56 5.55
CA LEU A 76 7.27 -2.31 6.35
C LEU A 76 6.96 -2.33 7.84
N GLY A 77 7.87 -2.90 8.64
CA GLY A 77 7.80 -2.84 10.10
C GLY A 77 7.72 -1.41 10.64
N PHE A 78 8.31 -0.43 9.91
CA PHE A 78 8.17 1.00 10.19
C PHE A 78 6.71 1.47 10.21
N LEU A 79 5.90 1.05 9.25
CA LEU A 79 4.49 1.43 9.19
C LEU A 79 3.66 0.64 10.20
N ALA A 80 3.99 -0.63 10.43
CA ALA A 80 3.25 -1.55 11.28
C ALA A 80 3.68 -1.54 12.77
N THR A 81 4.50 -0.58 13.21
CA THR A 81 4.92 -0.45 14.61
C THR A 81 4.35 0.83 15.20
N GLU A 82 3.63 0.69 16.31
CA GLU A 82 3.05 1.82 17.03
C GLU A 82 4.14 2.75 17.56
N ASN A 83 4.01 4.04 17.24
CA ASN A 83 4.83 5.08 17.82
C ASN A 83 4.28 5.48 19.19
N ALA A 84 5.09 5.32 20.24
CA ALA A 84 4.67 5.58 21.62
C ALA A 84 4.28 7.05 21.91
N GLU A 85 4.68 8.01 21.07
CA GLU A 85 4.36 9.43 21.26
C GLU A 85 2.97 9.81 20.73
N ASN A 86 2.49 9.16 19.67
CA ASN A 86 1.24 9.54 19.00
C ASN A 86 0.27 8.37 18.74
N GLY A 87 0.66 7.13 19.01
CA GLY A 87 -0.15 5.93 18.80
C GLY A 87 -0.41 5.57 17.33
N LEU A 88 0.37 6.15 16.40
CA LEU A 88 0.27 5.88 14.96
C LEU A 88 1.49 5.10 14.48
N GLY A 89 1.39 4.51 13.29
CA GLY A 89 2.52 3.91 12.60
C GLY A 89 3.50 4.95 12.08
N GLY A 90 4.61 4.47 11.50
CA GLY A 90 5.50 5.30 10.71
C GLY A 90 4.75 6.18 9.71
N ASP A 91 5.23 7.40 9.52
CA ASP A 91 4.60 8.38 8.61
C ASP A 91 3.14 8.77 8.95
N GLY A 92 2.66 8.40 10.14
CA GLY A 92 1.31 8.72 10.62
C GLY A 92 0.24 7.76 10.09
N TYR A 93 0.62 6.56 9.64
CA TYR A 93 -0.32 5.54 9.21
C TYR A 93 -1.20 5.06 10.38
N PRO A 94 -2.53 5.22 10.33
CA PRO A 94 -3.41 4.92 11.45
C PRO A 94 -3.86 3.46 11.42
N PHE A 95 -2.93 2.52 11.60
CA PHE A 95 -3.33 1.13 11.86
C PHE A 95 -3.94 1.03 13.26
N ASP A 96 -4.94 0.16 13.39
CA ASP A 96 -5.46 -0.29 14.69
C ASP A 96 -4.38 -1.15 15.37
N PHE A 97 -3.84 -0.65 16.48
CA PHE A 97 -2.75 -1.28 17.22
C PHE A 97 -3.24 -1.91 18.53
N PRO A 98 -2.74 -3.10 18.90
CA PRO A 98 -1.73 -3.89 18.18
C PRO A 98 -2.31 -4.59 16.95
N VAL A 99 -1.57 -4.58 15.84
CA VAL A 99 -1.97 -5.27 14.61
C VAL A 99 -2.13 -6.78 14.86
N GLU A 100 -3.31 -7.31 14.50
CA GLU A 100 -3.62 -8.71 14.72
C GLU A 100 -2.81 -9.64 13.80
N ASN A 101 -2.38 -10.80 14.34
CA ASN A 101 -1.66 -11.84 13.59
C ASN A 101 -0.42 -11.33 12.82
N ARG A 102 0.24 -10.31 13.36
CA ARG A 102 1.52 -9.78 12.85
C ARG A 102 2.57 -10.88 12.81
N LEU A 103 3.29 -10.93 11.70
CA LEU A 103 4.41 -11.82 11.47
C LEU A 103 5.58 -10.97 10.98
N ASP A 104 6.66 -10.90 11.77
CA ASP A 104 7.86 -10.15 11.41
C ASP A 104 8.79 -11.04 10.57
N LEU A 105 8.76 -10.84 9.25
CA LEU A 105 9.44 -11.73 8.28
C LEU A 105 10.96 -11.80 8.48
N GLU A 106 11.59 -10.75 9.02
CA GLU A 106 13.03 -10.74 9.32
C GLU A 106 13.39 -11.70 10.48
N GLU A 107 12.43 -11.98 11.38
CA GLU A 107 12.65 -12.84 12.55
C GLU A 107 12.29 -14.31 12.25
N GLU A 108 11.47 -14.54 11.23
CA GLU A 108 10.81 -15.83 10.98
C GLU A 108 11.65 -16.84 10.18
N ALA A 109 12.96 -16.62 10.05
CA ALA A 109 13.85 -17.45 9.24
C ALA A 109 13.24 -17.78 7.87
N VAL A 110 12.60 -16.78 7.25
CA VAL A 110 11.79 -16.96 6.04
C VAL A 110 12.69 -17.47 4.92
N SER A 111 12.31 -18.59 4.31
CA SER A 111 13.02 -19.13 3.17
C SER A 111 12.67 -18.31 1.92
N GLY A 112 13.60 -17.48 1.46
CA GLY A 112 13.55 -16.83 0.15
C GLY A 112 14.50 -17.48 -0.85
N PRO A 113 14.45 -17.09 -2.14
CA PRO A 113 15.63 -17.20 -2.99
C PRO A 113 16.73 -16.39 -2.29
N ASP A 114 17.86 -17.02 -1.97
CA ASP A 114 18.98 -16.42 -1.21
C ASP A 114 20.12 -16.09 -2.20
N GLN A 115 19.79 -15.36 -3.27
CA GLN A 115 20.73 -14.98 -4.32
C GLN A 115 21.44 -13.65 -3.98
N ALA A 116 20.75 -12.73 -3.30
CA ALA A 116 21.23 -11.44 -2.85
C ALA A 116 21.59 -11.49 -1.35
N THR A 117 22.87 -11.63 -1.03
CA THR A 117 23.31 -11.87 0.35
C THR A 117 23.72 -10.61 1.14
N PHE A 118 23.48 -9.42 0.59
CA PHE A 118 23.89 -8.15 1.23
C PHE A 118 22.87 -7.62 2.23
N ALA A 119 21.63 -8.12 2.17
CA ALA A 119 20.54 -7.83 3.10
C ALA A 119 20.01 -9.16 3.66
N ALA A 120 19.37 -9.13 4.82
CA ALA A 120 18.81 -10.34 5.41
C ALA A 120 17.49 -10.73 4.71
N PRO A 121 17.19 -12.03 4.55
CA PRO A 121 15.89 -12.49 4.09
C PRO A 121 14.73 -11.87 4.88
N GLY A 122 13.66 -11.50 4.18
CA GLY A 122 12.48 -10.88 4.77
C GLY A 122 12.55 -9.35 4.93
N THR A 123 13.69 -8.73 4.60
CA THR A 123 13.83 -7.26 4.53
C THR A 123 13.37 -6.69 3.19
N GLU A 124 13.06 -5.40 3.14
CA GLU A 124 12.69 -4.71 1.88
C GLU A 124 13.83 -4.74 0.85
N GLN A 125 15.08 -4.54 1.29
CA GLN A 125 16.23 -4.49 0.40
C GLN A 125 16.53 -5.85 -0.22
N ASP A 126 16.38 -6.93 0.55
CA ASP A 126 16.47 -8.30 0.06
C ASP A 126 15.36 -8.59 -0.96
N ALA A 127 14.10 -8.31 -0.60
CA ALA A 127 12.95 -8.54 -1.49
C ALA A 127 13.09 -7.82 -2.84
N LEU A 128 13.53 -6.56 -2.84
CA LEU A 128 13.77 -5.80 -4.06
C LEU A 128 14.93 -6.42 -4.88
N ALA A 129 16.03 -6.79 -4.22
CA ALA A 129 17.18 -7.38 -4.90
C ALA A 129 16.83 -8.72 -5.56
N GLU A 130 16.13 -9.59 -4.85
CA GLU A 130 15.65 -10.87 -5.40
C GLU A 130 14.71 -10.67 -6.58
N TYR A 131 13.78 -9.71 -6.48
CA TYR A 131 12.89 -9.37 -7.59
C TYR A 131 13.66 -8.89 -8.83
N LEU A 132 14.67 -8.04 -8.65
CA LEU A 132 15.50 -7.56 -9.74
C LEU A 132 16.35 -8.69 -10.35
N ILE A 133 16.94 -9.58 -9.55
CA ILE A 133 17.70 -10.74 -10.05
C ILE A 133 16.80 -11.67 -10.86
N ALA A 134 15.59 -11.94 -10.37
CA ALA A 134 14.66 -12.87 -11.01
C ALA A 134 14.07 -12.35 -12.33
N ASN A 135 13.95 -11.02 -12.49
CA ASN A 135 13.21 -10.42 -13.61
C ASN A 135 14.06 -9.53 -14.53
N PHE A 136 15.18 -9.00 -14.05
CA PHE A 136 15.96 -7.95 -14.72
C PHE A 136 17.47 -8.18 -14.58
N ASP A 137 17.98 -9.23 -15.22
CA ASP A 137 19.41 -9.53 -15.22
C ASP A 137 20.23 -8.52 -16.06
N ALA A 138 21.55 -8.68 -16.07
CA ALA A 138 22.45 -7.80 -16.82
C ALA A 138 22.22 -7.84 -18.35
N GLY A 139 21.62 -8.91 -18.88
CA GLY A 139 21.26 -9.05 -20.29
C GLY A 139 19.92 -8.40 -20.64
N SER A 140 19.03 -8.25 -19.67
CA SER A 140 17.69 -7.66 -19.81
C SER A 140 17.35 -6.72 -18.64
N PRO A 141 18.06 -5.59 -18.50
CA PRO A 141 17.83 -4.66 -17.40
C PRO A 141 16.43 -4.03 -17.47
N TYR A 142 15.93 -3.58 -16.31
CA TYR A 142 14.72 -2.76 -16.25
C TYR A 142 14.94 -1.47 -17.05
N THR A 143 14.10 -1.25 -18.05
CA THR A 143 14.23 -0.12 -18.99
C THR A 143 12.91 0.60 -19.25
N GLU A 144 11.86 0.25 -18.51
CA GLU A 144 10.59 0.93 -18.60
C GLU A 144 10.71 2.35 -18.04
N ALA A 145 10.23 3.32 -18.82
CA ALA A 145 10.23 4.71 -18.42
C ALA A 145 9.14 4.97 -17.36
N GLU A 146 9.41 5.93 -16.47
CA GLU A 146 8.38 6.46 -15.59
C GLU A 146 7.23 7.07 -16.39
N THR A 147 6.01 6.90 -15.90
CA THR A 147 4.79 7.41 -16.50
C THR A 147 4.19 8.53 -15.67
N GLY A 148 3.38 9.39 -16.28
CA GLY A 148 2.67 10.44 -15.55
C GLY A 148 1.56 9.90 -14.65
N THR A 149 1.09 10.73 -13.71
CA THR A 149 -0.05 10.38 -12.84
C THR A 149 -1.34 10.13 -13.64
N ASP A 150 -1.46 10.73 -14.82
CA ASP A 150 -2.56 10.52 -15.76
C ASP A 150 -2.57 9.10 -16.38
N GLN A 151 -1.44 8.39 -16.31
CA GLN A 151 -1.26 7.05 -16.84
C GLN A 151 -1.23 5.95 -15.77
N ASP A 152 -1.09 6.28 -14.48
CA ASP A 152 -1.09 5.29 -13.40
C ASP A 152 -2.46 4.60 -13.26
N GLY A 153 -2.55 3.35 -13.70
CA GLY A 153 -3.77 2.54 -13.62
C GLY A 153 -4.01 1.89 -12.24
N ARG A 154 -3.00 1.89 -11.36
CA ARG A 154 -3.07 1.33 -10.00
C ARG A 154 -3.58 2.37 -9.01
N ILE A 155 -3.06 3.59 -9.09
CA ILE A 155 -3.44 4.71 -8.22
C ILE A 155 -3.96 5.87 -9.08
N GLN A 156 -5.27 6.03 -9.14
CA GLN A 156 -5.91 6.96 -10.06
C GLN A 156 -6.30 8.26 -9.36
N ASN A 157 -5.54 9.34 -9.62
CA ASN A 157 -5.92 10.69 -9.20
C ASN A 157 -7.03 11.25 -10.09
N LEU A 158 -8.23 11.44 -9.55
CA LEU A 158 -9.39 11.92 -10.31
C LEU A 158 -9.29 13.40 -10.73
N ALA A 159 -8.29 14.14 -10.24
CA ALA A 159 -7.95 15.45 -10.77
C ALA A 159 -7.15 15.38 -12.09
N ASP A 160 -6.46 14.25 -12.35
CA ASP A 160 -5.54 14.10 -13.48
C ASP A 160 -6.07 13.10 -14.54
N ARG A 161 -6.97 12.18 -14.16
CA ARG A 161 -7.52 11.17 -15.07
C ARG A 161 -8.95 10.74 -14.76
N ALA A 162 -9.59 10.13 -15.75
CA ALA A 162 -10.87 9.44 -15.56
C ALA A 162 -10.69 8.15 -14.75
N ASP A 163 -11.71 7.85 -13.94
CA ASP A 163 -11.77 6.62 -13.15
C ASP A 163 -11.99 5.41 -14.05
N THR A 164 -11.13 4.41 -13.89
CA THR A 164 -11.16 3.12 -14.59
C THR A 164 -10.87 1.96 -13.65
N VAL A 165 -10.98 2.16 -12.33
CA VAL A 165 -10.72 1.11 -11.32
C VAL A 165 -11.74 -0.01 -11.41
N LEU A 166 -13.00 0.35 -11.63
CA LEU A 166 -14.13 -0.57 -11.80
C LEU A 166 -14.67 -0.45 -13.25
N PRO A 167 -15.21 -1.53 -13.82
CA PRO A 167 -15.81 -1.54 -15.16
C PRO A 167 -17.15 -0.80 -15.25
#